data_AF-A0A662R0F8-F1
#
_entry.id   AF-A0A662R0F8-F1
#
_cell.length_a   1.000
_cell.length_b   1.000
_cell.length_c   1.000
_cell.angle_alpha   90.00
_cell.angle_beta   90.00
_cell.angle_gamma   90.00
#
_symmetry.space_group_name_H-M   'P 1'
#
loop_
_entity.id
_entity.type
_entity.pdbx_description
1 polymer ?
#
loop_
_entity_poly.entity_id
_entity_poly.type
_entity_poly.pdbx_seq_one_letter_code
_entity_poly.pdbx_strand_id
1 'polypeptide(L)'
;ERNEIVIANKDTQCAVTQIAGTVTRRIVSYVKEGDFVQRGGRIGMIRFGSRVDVTIPDNFEVVIRKGDRVRAGETVIAIERSGTGDE
;
A
#
# COMPACT_ATOMS: atom_id res chain seq x y z
N GLU A 1 -8.75 15.09 0.53
CA GLU A 1 -7.43 15.08 -0.15
C GLU A 1 -7.05 13.64 -0.45
N ARG A 2 -6.47 13.37 -1.63
CA ARG A 2 -6.06 12.03 -2.08
C ARG A 2 -4.62 12.09 -2.56
N ASN A 3 -3.79 11.16 -2.11
CA ASN A 3 -2.41 10.97 -2.57
C ASN A 3 -2.23 9.51 -2.95
N GLU A 4 -1.84 9.24 -4.19
CA GLU A 4 -1.65 7.88 -4.70
C GLU A 4 -0.15 7.65 -4.94
N ILE A 5 0.36 6.55 -4.40
CA ILE A 5 1.76 6.17 -4.50
C ILE A 5 1.81 4.79 -5.15
N VAL A 6 2.32 4.74 -6.38
CA VAL A 6 2.55 3.49 -7.09
C VAL A 6 3.94 2.98 -6.74
N ILE A 7 4.01 1.72 -6.28
CA ILE A 7 5.25 1.05 -5.93
C ILE A 7 5.38 -0.13 -6.88
N ALA A 8 6.47 -0.16 -7.63
CA ALA A 8 6.77 -1.23 -8.58
C ALA A 8 8.14 -1.84 -8.29
N ASN A 9 8.24 -3.13 -8.51
CA ASN A 9 9.50 -3.83 -8.72
C ASN A 9 9.52 -4.38 -10.16
N LYS A 10 10.45 -5.30 -10.46
CA LYS A 10 10.60 -5.85 -11.81
C LYS A 10 9.35 -6.56 -12.34
N ASP A 11 8.64 -7.27 -11.47
CA ASP A 11 7.63 -8.26 -11.86
C ASP A 11 6.24 -7.92 -11.29
N THR A 12 6.11 -6.88 -10.46
CA THR A 12 4.90 -6.58 -9.71
C THR A 12 4.75 -5.08 -9.45
N GLN A 13 3.50 -4.61 -9.46
CA GLN A 13 3.14 -3.24 -9.13
C GLN A 13 1.95 -3.23 -8.16
N CYS A 14 2.02 -2.41 -7.12
CA CYS A 14 0.88 -2.12 -6.25
C CYS A 14 0.70 -0.61 -6.09
N ALA A 15 -0.48 -0.19 -5.64
CA ALA A 15 -0.73 1.21 -5.33
C ALA A 15 -1.23 1.37 -3.90
N VAL A 16 -0.73 2.40 -3.23
CA VAL A 16 -1.20 2.83 -1.90
C VAL A 16 -1.84 4.20 -2.06
N THR A 17 -3.13 4.29 -1.81
CA THR A 17 -3.89 5.55 -1.84
C THR A 17 -4.15 6.00 -0.41
N GLN A 18 -3.62 7.16 -0.05
CA GLN A 18 -3.91 7.85 1.19
C GLN A 18 -5.09 8.79 0.99
N ILE A 19 -6.11 8.70 1.86
CA ILE A 19 -7.34 9.48 1.76
C ILE A 19 -7.59 10.23 3.08
N ALA A 20 -7.52 11.55 3.02
CA ALA A 20 -7.84 12.43 4.15
C ALA A 20 -9.16 13.18 3.94
N GLY A 21 -9.84 13.42 5.07
CA GLY A 21 -11.07 14.24 5.12
C GLY A 21 -10.85 15.72 4.77
N THR A 22 -11.95 16.46 4.73
CA THR A 22 -12.11 17.76 4.03
C THR A 22 -11.44 18.97 4.69
N VAL A 23 -10.83 18.86 5.87
CA VAL A 23 -10.12 20.00 6.48
C VAL A 23 -8.68 20.06 5.95
N THR A 24 -8.14 21.26 5.81
CA THR A 24 -6.86 21.65 5.17
C THR A 24 -5.71 20.61 5.19
N ARG A 25 -5.04 20.44 4.04
CA ARG A 25 -3.82 19.63 3.75
C ARG A 25 -3.33 18.72 4.88
N ARG A 26 -3.85 17.49 4.87
CA ARG A 26 -3.63 16.48 5.90
C ARG A 26 -2.64 15.42 5.47
N ILE A 27 -2.38 15.24 4.18
CA ILE A 27 -1.43 14.24 3.71
C ILE A 27 -0.05 14.85 3.55
N VAL A 28 0.98 14.14 4.03
CA VAL A 28 2.39 14.42 3.75
C VAL A 28 2.95 13.23 2.99
N SER A 29 3.39 13.46 1.76
CA SER A 29 4.23 12.48 1.07
C SER A 29 5.67 12.61 1.57
N TYR A 30 6.32 11.48 1.85
CA TYR A 30 7.75 11.43 2.19
C TYR A 30 8.61 10.98 1.02
N VAL A 31 7.97 10.61 -0.10
CA VAL A 31 8.63 10.11 -1.31
C VAL A 31 8.18 10.94 -2.51
N LYS A 32 9.01 10.92 -3.55
CA LYS A 32 8.73 11.45 -4.87
C LYS A 32 8.92 10.37 -5.93
N GLU A 33 8.44 10.65 -7.14
CA GLU A 33 8.66 9.77 -8.29
C GLU A 33 10.15 9.49 -8.49
N GLY A 34 10.47 8.21 -8.76
CA GLY A 34 11.84 7.72 -8.95
C GLY A 34 12.58 7.37 -7.66
N ASP A 35 12.04 7.65 -6.47
CA ASP A 35 12.67 7.23 -5.22
C ASP A 35 12.61 5.71 -5.03
N PHE A 36 13.71 5.14 -4.55
CA PHE A 36 13.73 3.76 -4.09
C PHE A 36 13.19 3.68 -2.66
N VAL A 37 12.24 2.77 -2.43
CA VAL A 37 11.68 2.48 -1.11
C VAL A 37 12.03 1.07 -0.67
N GLN A 38 12.36 0.91 0.61
CA GLN A 38 12.57 -0.41 1.21
C GLN A 38 11.29 -0.88 1.90
N ARG A 39 11.15 -2.21 2.05
CA ARG A 39 10.06 -2.80 2.85
C ARG A 39 10.07 -2.20 4.26
N GLY A 40 8.90 -1.78 4.73
CA GLY A 40 8.75 -1.12 6.04
C GLY A 40 9.12 0.37 6.04
N GLY A 41 9.63 0.91 4.93
CA GLY A 41 9.91 2.32 4.75
C GLY A 41 8.64 3.18 4.82
N ARG A 42 8.78 4.40 5.34
CA ARG A 42 7.67 5.36 5.44
C ARG A 42 7.50 6.09 4.11
N ILE A 43 6.33 5.93 3.49
CA ILE A 43 5.99 6.60 2.22
C ILE A 43 5.19 7.89 2.40
N GLY A 44 4.52 8.05 3.53
CA GLY A 44 3.78 9.26 3.86
C GLY A 44 3.05 9.17 5.20
N MET A 45 2.30 10.21 5.51
CA MET A 45 1.52 10.34 6.75
C MET A 45 0.19 11.04 6.46
N ILE A 46 -0.88 10.57 7.09
CA ILE A 46 -2.19 11.24 7.06
C ILE A 46 -2.48 11.85 8.44
N ARG A 47 -2.76 13.15 8.49
CA ARG A 47 -3.14 13.88 9.69
C ARG A 47 -4.65 13.81 9.90
N PHE A 48 -5.09 13.34 11.07
CA PHE A 48 -6.50 13.42 11.54
C PHE A 48 -7.56 12.81 10.59
N GLY A 49 -7.19 11.69 9.95
CA GLY A 49 -8.01 10.83 9.08
C GLY A 49 -7.07 9.76 8.55
N SER A 50 -7.49 8.51 8.39
CA SER A 50 -6.52 7.42 8.25
C SER A 50 -6.88 6.36 7.23
N ARG A 51 -7.83 6.64 6.32
CA ARG A 51 -8.16 5.65 5.30
C ARG A 51 -6.99 5.51 4.35
N VAL A 52 -6.55 4.28 4.19
CA VAL A 52 -5.58 3.86 3.18
C VAL A 52 -6.24 2.76 2.39
N ASP A 53 -6.30 2.95 1.08
CA ASP A 53 -6.71 1.92 0.14
C ASP A 53 -5.44 1.31 -0.47
N VAL A 54 -5.37 -0.02 -0.56
CA VAL A 54 -4.26 -0.73 -1.20
C VAL A 54 -4.80 -1.49 -2.41
N THR A 55 -4.31 -1.16 -3.58
CA THR A 55 -4.60 -1.88 -4.83
C THR A 55 -3.50 -2.91 -5.05
N ILE A 56 -3.90 -4.17 -5.10
CA ILE A 56 -3.01 -5.31 -5.35
C ILE A 56 -3.33 -5.91 -6.74
N PRO A 57 -2.34 -6.51 -7.42
CA PRO A 57 -2.56 -7.24 -8.66
C PRO A 57 -3.49 -8.46 -8.53
N ASP A 58 -4.07 -8.88 -9.64
CA ASP A 58 -5.02 -10.01 -9.70
C ASP A 58 -4.36 -11.38 -9.44
N ASN A 59 -3.04 -11.50 -9.63
CA ASN A 59 -2.28 -12.71 -9.29
C ASN A 59 -1.99 -12.83 -7.78
N PHE A 60 -2.51 -11.94 -6.93
CA PHE A 60 -2.37 -12.02 -5.49
C PHE A 60 -3.68 -12.44 -4.82
N GLU A 61 -3.58 -13.15 -3.70
CA GLU A 61 -4.69 -13.50 -2.81
C GLU A 61 -4.62 -12.67 -1.52
N VAL A 62 -5.73 -12.04 -1.14
CA VAL A 62 -5.86 -11.32 0.14
C VAL A 62 -5.95 -12.32 1.28
N VAL A 63 -5.03 -12.23 2.25
CA VAL A 63 -4.91 -13.18 3.38
C VAL A 63 -5.41 -12.62 4.71
N ILE A 64 -6.00 -11.42 4.70
CA ILE A 64 -6.63 -10.79 5.87
C ILE A 64 -8.16 -10.77 5.71
N ARG A 65 -8.86 -10.64 6.84
CA ARG A 65 -10.31 -10.57 6.90
C ARG A 65 -10.78 -9.23 7.44
N LYS A 66 -12.04 -8.90 7.15
CA LYS A 66 -12.69 -7.71 7.71
C LYS A 66 -12.68 -7.80 9.25
N GLY A 67 -12.15 -6.77 9.88
CA GLY A 67 -12.02 -6.68 11.34
C GLY A 67 -10.63 -7.02 11.87
N ASP A 68 -9.76 -7.60 11.05
CA ASP A 68 -8.38 -7.87 11.44
C ASP A 68 -7.63 -6.56 11.70
N ARG A 69 -6.81 -6.57 12.76
CA ARG A 69 -5.89 -5.48 13.05
C ARG A 69 -4.64 -5.65 12.20
N VAL A 70 -4.35 -4.65 11.38
CA VAL A 70 -3.14 -4.60 10.55
C VAL A 70 -2.19 -3.50 11.03
N ARG A 71 -0.89 -3.72 10.85
CA ARG A 71 0.16 -2.74 11.14
C ARG A 71 0.97 -2.46 9.88
N ALA A 72 1.05 -1.18 9.51
CA ALA A 72 1.78 -0.73 8.33
C ALA A 72 3.25 -1.16 8.39
N GLY A 73 3.76 -1.70 7.27
CA GLY A 73 5.14 -2.19 7.17
C GLY A 73 5.38 -3.57 7.78
N GLU A 74 4.42 -4.13 8.52
CA GLU A 74 4.59 -5.40 9.25
C GLU A 74 3.59 -6.48 8.79
N THR A 75 2.29 -6.18 8.81
CA THR A 75 1.26 -7.17 8.47
C THR A 75 1.23 -7.44 6.98
N VAL A 76 1.35 -8.72 6.61
CA VAL A 76 1.14 -9.19 5.24
C VAL A 76 -0.36 -9.24 4.98
N ILE A 77 -0.84 -8.50 3.97
CA ILE A 77 -2.27 -8.43 3.62
C ILE A 77 -2.64 -9.25 2.38
N ALA A 78 -1.66 -9.55 1.54
CA ALA A 78 -1.83 -10.37 0.35
C ALA A 78 -0.54 -11.12 0.03
N ILE A 79 -0.67 -12.29 -0.58
CA ILE A 79 0.44 -13.12 -1.07
C ILE A 79 0.23 -13.41 -2.55
N GLU A 80 1.30 -13.54 -3.31
CA GLU A 80 1.21 -13.96 -4.69
C GLU A 80 0.65 -15.39 -4.74
N ARG A 81 -0.29 -15.64 -5.65
CA ARG A 81 -0.73 -16.98 -5.99
C ARG A 81 0.42 -17.64 -6.71
N SER A 82 1.24 -18.37 -5.97
CA SER A 82 2.23 -19.25 -6.56
C SER A 82 1.47 -20.22 -7.47
N GLY A 83 1.66 -20.08 -8.77
CA GLY A 83 1.27 -21.13 -9.70
C GLY A 83 1.96 -22.41 -9.23
N THR A 84 1.17 -23.39 -8.81
CA THR A 84 1.66 -24.77 -8.81
C THR A 84 1.70 -25.16 -10.30
N GLY A 85 2.91 -25.31 -10.84
CA GLY A 85 3.24 -25.63 -12.24
C GLY A 85 4.17 -24.55 -12.83
N ASP A 86 5.42 -24.82 -13.21
CA ASP A 86 5.91 -25.96 -13.97
C ASP A 86 7.21 -26.58 -13.41
N GLU A 87 7.14 -27.86 -12.99
CA GLU A 87 8.16 -28.88 -13.23
C GLU A 87 7.52 -29.98 -14.08
#